data_AF-A0A0B1S5K5-F1
#
_entry.id   AF-A0A0B1S5K5-F1
#
_cell.length_a   1.000
_cell.length_b   1.000
_cell.length_c   1.000
_cell.angle_alpha   90.00
_cell.angle_beta   90.00
_cell.angle_gamma   90.00
#
_symmetry.space_group_name_H-M   'P 1'
#
loop_
_entity.id
_entity.type
_entity.pdbx_description
1 polymer ?
#
loop_
_entity_poly.entity_id
_entity_poly.type
_entity_poly.pdbx_seq_one_letter_code
_entity_poly.pdbx_strand_id
1 'polypeptide(L)'
;HNAVIEALIDAGVDPGYIKIIQDCYKEATTTIKLFEREIVIPVKRGVRQGDTISPKVFIITLQYAMKDLNWEKYGIWIDGKNITNLRFADDIVLCAKNPEEAQKMLDDLDKTSKAVGLEMNKKKTQYMKNAWCP
;
A
#
# COMPACT_ATOMS: atom_id res chain seq x y z
N HIS A 1 -10.86 6.80 -7.83
CA HIS A 1 -10.42 5.82 -6.81
C HIS A 1 -10.65 4.37 -7.25
N ASN A 2 -10.32 3.98 -8.49
CA ASN A 2 -10.71 2.65 -9.01
C ASN A 2 -10.07 1.49 -8.24
N ALA A 3 -8.77 1.57 -7.96
CA ALA A 3 -8.06 0.51 -7.21
C ALA A 3 -8.63 0.25 -5.81
N VAL A 4 -9.14 1.28 -5.12
CA VAL A 4 -9.79 1.14 -3.81
C VAL A 4 -11.07 0.32 -3.93
N ILE A 5 -11.90 0.62 -4.92
CA ILE A 5 -13.17 -0.07 -5.14
C ILE A 5 -12.91 -1.52 -5.56
N GLU A 6 -11.97 -1.75 -6.48
CA GLU A 6 -11.55 -3.09 -6.90
C GLU A 6 -11.04 -3.91 -5.71
N ALA A 7 -10.22 -3.33 -4.85
CA ALA A 7 -9.70 -4.00 -3.66
C ALA A 7 -10.81 -4.36 -2.65
N LEU A 8 -11.83 -3.51 -2.49
CA LEU A 8 -12.97 -3.80 -1.61
C LEU A 8 -13.85 -4.93 -2.18
N ILE A 9 -14.05 -4.96 -3.51
CA ILE A 9 -14.76 -6.05 -4.19
C ILE A 9 -14.00 -7.36 -4.01
N ASP A 10 -12.67 -7.36 -4.26
CA ASP A 10 -11.81 -8.53 -4.11
C ASP A 10 -11.77 -9.07 -2.67
N ALA A 11 -11.83 -8.16 -1.68
CA ALA A 11 -11.93 -8.52 -0.28
C ALA A 11 -13.32 -9.04 0.15
N GLY A 12 -14.31 -9.05 -0.76
CA GLY A 12 -15.66 -9.55 -0.48
C GLY A 12 -16.50 -8.63 0.40
N VAL A 13 -16.22 -7.32 0.41
CA VAL A 13 -17.02 -6.34 1.15
C VAL A 13 -18.42 -6.24 0.55
N ASP A 14 -19.45 -6.12 1.40
CA ASP A 14 -20.84 -6.01 0.94
C ASP A 14 -21.02 -4.81 -0.03
N PRO A 15 -21.73 -4.99 -1.16
CA PRO A 15 -21.92 -3.94 -2.17
C PRO A 15 -22.55 -2.65 -1.62
N GLY A 16 -23.39 -2.74 -0.58
CA GLY A 16 -23.97 -1.58 0.09
C GLY A 16 -22.90 -0.71 0.77
N TYR A 17 -21.96 -1.32 1.48
CA TYR A 17 -20.82 -0.59 2.06
C TYR A 17 -19.89 -0.04 0.99
N ILE A 18 -19.62 -0.80 -0.07
CA ILE A 18 -18.79 -0.33 -1.20
C ILE A 18 -19.41 0.93 -1.82
N LYS A 19 -20.73 0.93 -2.02
CA LYS A 19 -21.45 2.10 -2.55
C LYS A 19 -21.33 3.31 -1.63
N ILE A 20 -21.50 3.15 -0.32
CA ILE A 20 -21.34 4.24 0.65
C ILE A 20 -19.91 4.81 0.57
N ILE A 21 -18.89 3.96 0.56
CA ILE A 21 -17.49 4.39 0.47
C ILE A 21 -17.25 5.11 -0.87
N GLN A 22 -17.76 4.57 -1.97
CA GLN A 22 -17.66 5.19 -3.29
C GLN A 22 -18.30 6.57 -3.32
N ASP A 23 -19.48 6.73 -2.74
CA ASP A 23 -20.19 8.00 -2.63
C ASP A 23 -19.41 8.99 -1.73
N CYS A 24 -18.75 8.53 -0.67
CA CYS A 24 -17.85 9.38 0.13
C CYS A 24 -16.65 9.92 -0.68
N TYR A 25 -16.16 9.19 -1.68
CA TYR A 25 -15.06 9.66 -2.53
C TYR A 25 -15.53 10.39 -3.80
N LYS A 26 -16.83 10.32 -4.13
CA LYS A 26 -17.40 10.98 -5.30
C LYS A 26 -17.32 12.50 -5.15
N GLU A 27 -16.79 13.16 -6.17
CA GLU A 27 -16.66 14.63 -6.23
C GLU A 27 -15.96 15.25 -5.02
N ALA A 28 -15.14 14.46 -4.31
CA ALA A 28 -14.41 14.95 -3.15
C ALA A 28 -13.50 16.11 -3.56
N THR A 29 -13.50 17.18 -2.78
CA THR A 29 -12.62 18.34 -2.95
C THR A 29 -11.84 18.59 -1.66
N THR A 30 -10.66 19.19 -1.80
CA THR A 30 -9.88 19.74 -0.70
C THR A 30 -9.82 21.24 -0.90
N THR A 31 -10.04 21.98 0.17
CA THR A 31 -9.86 23.43 0.19
C THR A 31 -8.53 23.78 0.82
N ILE A 32 -7.73 24.58 0.14
CA ILE A 32 -6.53 25.21 0.70
C ILE A 32 -6.81 26.70 0.85
N LYS A 33 -6.75 27.19 2.09
CA LYS A 33 -6.87 28.62 2.39
C LYS A 33 -5.48 29.21 2.63
N LEU A 34 -5.05 30.10 1.74
CA LEU A 34 -3.82 30.88 1.86
C LEU A 34 -4.21 32.35 2.06
N PHE A 35 -4.08 32.84 3.30
CA PHE A 35 -4.56 34.17 3.71
C PHE A 35 -6.06 34.35 3.40
N GLU A 36 -6.41 35.32 2.54
CA GLU A 36 -7.78 35.61 2.11
C GLU A 36 -8.20 34.83 0.85
N ARG A 37 -7.28 34.07 0.23
CA ARG A 37 -7.58 33.31 -0.98
C ARG A 37 -7.90 31.87 -0.65
N GLU A 38 -9.07 31.44 -1.11
CA GLU A 38 -9.50 30.05 -1.06
C GLU A 38 -9.28 29.38 -2.42
N ILE A 39 -8.65 28.20 -2.41
CA ILE A 39 -8.44 27.38 -3.60
C ILE A 39 -9.08 26.02 -3.35
N VAL A 40 -10.10 25.69 -4.15
CA VAL A 40 -10.77 24.40 -4.12
C VAL A 40 -10.14 23.48 -5.17
N ILE A 41 -9.67 22.31 -4.74
CA ILE A 41 -8.97 21.35 -5.59
C ILE A 41 -9.74 20.02 -5.57
N PRO A 42 -10.13 19.46 -6.71
CA PRO A 42 -10.76 18.13 -6.76
C PRO A 42 -9.76 17.02 -6.39
N VAL A 43 -10.16 16.16 -5.47
CA VAL A 43 -9.38 15.03 -4.97
C VAL A 43 -9.57 13.83 -5.90
N LYS A 44 -8.55 13.54 -6.71
CA LYS A 44 -8.59 12.43 -7.68
C LYS A 44 -8.02 11.11 -7.15
N ARG A 45 -7.20 11.18 -6.09
CA ARG A 45 -6.49 10.04 -5.47
C ARG A 45 -6.29 10.30 -3.98
N GLY A 46 -6.04 9.24 -3.22
CA GLY A 46 -5.77 9.28 -1.79
C GLY A 46 -7.01 8.99 -0.93
N VAL A 47 -6.76 8.60 0.30
CA VAL A 47 -7.79 8.39 1.34
C VAL A 47 -7.90 9.65 2.22
N ARG A 48 -9.04 9.86 2.86
CA ARG A 48 -9.27 11.03 3.73
C ARG A 48 -8.44 10.89 5.01
N GLN A 49 -7.49 11.79 5.26
CA GLN A 49 -6.76 11.79 6.52
C GLN A 49 -7.67 12.20 7.69
N GLY A 50 -7.51 11.56 8.84
CA GLY A 50 -8.35 11.78 10.03
C GLY A 50 -9.68 11.01 10.03
N ASP A 51 -10.00 10.30 8.94
CA ASP A 51 -11.17 9.41 8.87
C ASP A 51 -10.82 8.03 9.45
N THR A 52 -11.70 7.51 10.30
CA THR A 52 -11.54 6.21 10.98
C THR A 52 -11.50 5.03 10.02
N ILE A 53 -12.15 5.13 8.84
CA ILE A 53 -12.17 4.03 7.87
C ILE A 53 -10.98 4.05 6.91
N SER A 54 -10.39 5.23 6.66
CA SER A 54 -9.30 5.42 5.71
C SER A 54 -8.09 4.49 5.92
N PRO A 55 -7.61 4.24 7.16
CA PRO A 55 -6.54 3.28 7.39
C PRO A 55 -6.88 1.86 6.91
N LYS A 56 -8.11 1.39 7.13
CA LYS A 56 -8.54 0.06 6.68
C LYS A 56 -8.63 -0.02 5.16
N VAL A 57 -9.19 1.01 4.53
CA VAL A 57 -9.29 1.11 3.07
C VAL A 57 -7.89 1.11 2.43
N PHE A 58 -6.95 1.84 3.02
CA PHE A 58 -5.56 1.85 2.58
C PHE A 58 -4.92 0.46 2.71
N ILE A 59 -5.05 -0.20 3.87
CA ILE A 59 -4.49 -1.53 4.10
C ILE A 59 -5.08 -2.58 3.14
N ILE A 60 -6.39 -2.52 2.85
CA ILE A 60 -7.03 -3.42 1.87
C ILE A 60 -6.46 -3.19 0.47
N THR A 61 -6.30 -1.93 0.07
CA THR A 61 -5.71 -1.59 -1.24
C THR A 61 -4.26 -2.06 -1.36
N LEU A 62 -3.47 -1.92 -0.29
CA LEU A 62 -2.10 -2.40 -0.24
C LEU A 62 -2.02 -3.93 -0.31
N GLN A 63 -2.90 -4.64 0.39
CA GLN A 63 -2.99 -6.10 0.31
C GLN A 63 -3.37 -6.56 -1.09
N TYR A 64 -4.35 -5.90 -1.72
CA TYR A 64 -4.74 -6.16 -3.10
C TYR A 64 -3.59 -5.98 -4.08
N ALA A 65 -2.78 -4.91 -3.93
CA ALA A 65 -1.60 -4.71 -4.76
C ALA A 65 -0.55 -5.83 -4.60
N MET A 66 -0.42 -6.38 -3.40
CA MET A 66 0.57 -7.39 -3.08
C MET A 66 0.09 -8.83 -3.29
N LYS A 67 -1.17 -9.07 -3.64
CA LYS A 67 -1.77 -10.41 -3.65
C LYS A 67 -1.16 -11.34 -4.69
N ASP A 68 -0.72 -10.80 -5.82
CA ASP A 68 -0.18 -11.57 -6.95
C ASP A 68 1.36 -11.71 -6.88
N LEU A 69 1.98 -11.28 -5.78
CA LEU A 69 3.42 -11.40 -5.59
C LEU A 69 3.79 -12.84 -5.22
N ASN A 70 4.39 -13.56 -6.17
CA ASN A 70 4.86 -14.92 -5.95
C ASN A 70 6.27 -14.94 -5.31
N TRP A 71 6.28 -14.94 -3.98
CA TRP A 71 7.51 -14.94 -3.17
C TRP A 71 7.73 -16.22 -2.37
N GLU A 72 7.07 -17.33 -2.71
CA GLU A 72 7.12 -18.59 -1.94
C GLU A 72 8.55 -19.11 -1.70
N LYS A 73 9.48 -18.82 -2.64
CA LYS A 73 10.88 -19.23 -2.59
C LYS A 73 11.83 -18.19 -1.98
N TYR A 74 11.35 -16.96 -1.80
CA TYR A 74 12.09 -15.86 -1.19
C TYR A 74 11.88 -15.83 0.32
N GLY A 75 12.59 -14.95 1.02
CA GLY A 75 12.44 -14.79 2.46
C GLY A 75 13.41 -15.62 3.30
N ILE A 76 13.27 -15.49 4.61
CA ILE A 76 14.10 -16.20 5.58
C ILE A 76 13.31 -17.42 6.09
N TRP A 77 13.91 -18.60 6.02
CA TRP A 77 13.28 -19.84 6.48
C TRP A 77 13.32 -19.94 8.01
N ILE A 78 12.16 -19.93 8.64
CA ILE A 78 11.98 -20.05 10.10
C ILE A 78 10.82 -21.01 10.37
N ASP A 79 11.06 -22.01 11.21
CA ASP A 79 10.05 -22.96 11.72
C ASP A 79 9.11 -23.54 10.63
N GLY A 80 9.67 -23.92 9.48
CA GLY A 80 8.91 -24.56 8.41
C GLY A 80 8.26 -23.62 7.40
N LYS A 81 8.51 -22.30 7.48
CA LYS A 81 7.95 -21.30 6.56
C LYS A 81 8.98 -20.24 6.18
N ASN A 82 8.89 -19.75 4.95
CA ASN A 82 9.61 -18.55 4.54
C ASN A 82 8.88 -17.29 5.03
N ILE A 83 9.56 -16.47 5.83
CA ILE A 83 9.13 -15.11 6.14
C ILE A 83 9.64 -14.20 5.03
N THR A 84 8.72 -13.72 4.18
CA THR A 84 9.04 -12.87 3.03
C THR A 84 8.89 -11.39 3.34
N ASN A 85 7.90 -11.02 4.16
CA ASN A 85 7.63 -9.63 4.48
C ASN A 85 6.87 -9.50 5.81
N LEU A 86 7.05 -8.36 6.46
CA LEU A 86 6.28 -7.90 7.61
C LEU A 86 5.64 -6.56 7.23
N ARG A 87 4.39 -6.34 7.62
CA ARG A 87 3.62 -5.15 7.22
C ARG A 87 2.95 -4.54 8.45
N PHE A 88 3.11 -3.23 8.61
CA PHE A 88 2.42 -2.47 9.64
C PHE A 88 2.03 -1.10 9.10
N ALA A 89 0.72 -0.83 9.01
CA ALA A 89 0.18 0.37 8.36
C ALA A 89 0.76 0.54 6.94
N ASP A 90 1.53 1.60 6.71
CA ASP A 90 2.25 1.89 5.46
C ASP A 90 3.71 1.41 5.42
N ASP A 91 4.24 0.92 6.54
CA ASP A 91 5.60 0.37 6.63
C ASP A 91 5.63 -1.11 6.22
N ILE A 92 6.54 -1.44 5.32
CA ILE A 92 6.80 -2.81 4.85
C ILE A 92 8.28 -3.13 5.05
N VAL A 93 8.54 -4.24 5.74
CA VAL A 93 9.87 -4.84 5.81
C VAL A 93 9.89 -6.04 4.88
N LEU A 94 10.83 -6.04 3.93
CA LEU A 94 11.10 -7.21 3.09
C LEU A 94 12.23 -8.02 3.71
N CYS A 95 12.04 -9.34 3.79
CA CYS A 95 13.04 -10.27 4.27
C CYS A 95 13.57 -11.04 3.06
N ALA A 96 14.89 -11.11 2.92
CA ALA A 96 15.55 -11.78 1.80
C ALA A 96 16.88 -12.40 2.26
N LYS A 97 17.33 -13.44 1.54
CA LYS A 97 18.57 -14.18 1.85
C LYS A 97 19.83 -13.47 1.42
N ASN A 98 19.74 -12.64 0.38
CA ASN A 98 20.86 -11.92 -0.21
C ASN A 98 20.36 -10.62 -0.88
N PRO A 99 21.27 -9.68 -1.22
CA PRO A 99 20.92 -8.42 -1.85
C PRO A 99 20.18 -8.57 -3.19
N GLU A 100 20.52 -9.58 -3.99
CA GLU A 100 19.90 -9.81 -5.30
C GLU A 100 18.41 -10.18 -5.16
N GLU A 101 18.09 -11.05 -4.20
CA GLU A 101 16.72 -11.40 -3.84
C GLU A 101 15.98 -10.19 -3.28
N ALA A 102 16.62 -9.41 -2.40
CA ALA A 102 16.04 -8.19 -1.82
C ALA A 102 15.66 -7.17 -2.91
N GLN A 103 16.57 -6.92 -3.86
CA GLN A 103 16.34 -6.00 -4.97
C GLN A 103 15.19 -6.48 -5.86
N LYS A 104 15.12 -7.78 -6.15
CA LYS A 104 14.03 -8.33 -6.96
C LYS A 104 12.67 -8.20 -6.27
N MET A 105 12.60 -8.50 -4.97
CA MET A 105 11.37 -8.29 -4.20
C MET A 105 10.97 -6.82 -4.14
N LEU A 106 11.95 -5.91 -4.03
CA LEU A 106 11.71 -4.47 -4.04
C LEU A 106 11.15 -4.00 -5.39
N ASP A 107 11.71 -4.48 -6.50
CA ASP A 107 11.26 -4.15 -7.86
C ASP A 107 9.85 -4.68 -8.14
N ASP A 108 9.55 -5.91 -7.72
CA ASP A 108 8.22 -6.50 -7.82
C ASP A 108 7.19 -5.67 -7.02
N LEU A 109 7.54 -5.28 -5.78
CA LEU A 109 6.68 -4.45 -4.94
C LEU A 109 6.46 -3.04 -5.51
N ASP A 110 7.50 -2.40 -6.04
CA ASP A 110 7.39 -1.09 -6.68
C ASP A 110 6.46 -1.16 -7.91
N LYS A 111 6.60 -2.21 -8.72
CA LYS A 111 5.76 -2.44 -9.90
C LYS A 111 4.28 -2.59 -9.52
N THR A 112 3.95 -3.44 -8.55
CA THR A 112 2.54 -3.66 -8.16
C THR A 112 1.95 -2.47 -7.40
N SER A 113 2.74 -1.78 -6.57
CA SER A 113 2.32 -0.55 -5.89
C SER A 113 1.93 0.54 -6.89
N LYS A 114 2.71 0.73 -7.95
CA LYS A 114 2.40 1.70 -9.01
C LYS A 114 1.11 1.37 -9.76
N ALA A 115 0.79 0.09 -9.95
CA ALA A 115 -0.44 -0.34 -10.61
C ALA A 115 -1.71 0.13 -9.86
N VAL A 116 -1.65 0.21 -8.53
CA VAL A 116 -2.74 0.74 -7.69
C VAL A 116 -2.60 2.24 -7.37
N GLY A 117 -1.61 2.91 -7.97
CA GLY A 117 -1.37 4.35 -7.79
C GLY A 117 -0.65 4.71 -6.48
N LEU A 118 0.01 3.75 -5.83
CA LEU A 118 0.92 3.97 -4.71
C LEU A 118 2.35 4.20 -5.22
N GLU A 119 3.12 4.98 -4.49
CA GLU A 119 4.52 5.27 -4.82
C GLU A 119 5.40 5.03 -3.59
N MET A 120 6.53 4.34 -3.83
CA MET A 120 7.49 4.04 -2.78
C MET A 120 8.41 5.23 -2.52
N ASN A 121 8.60 5.58 -1.25
CA ASN A 121 9.52 6.65 -0.88
C ASN A 121 10.97 6.14 -0.83
N LYS A 122 11.66 6.22 -1.98
CA LYS A 122 13.05 5.78 -2.13
C LYS A 122 14.04 6.41 -1.14
N LYS A 123 13.78 7.63 -0.66
CA LYS A 123 14.66 8.30 0.33
C LYS A 123 14.52 7.69 1.72
N LYS A 124 13.36 7.11 2.03
CA LYS A 124 13.09 6.46 3.31
C LYS A 124 13.33 4.95 3.27
N THR A 125 13.29 4.33 2.10
CA THR A 125 13.64 2.92 1.92
C THR A 125 15.12 2.69 2.22
N GLN A 126 15.41 1.76 3.14
CA GLN A 126 16.78 1.46 3.56
C GLN A 126 17.04 -0.05 3.52
N TYR A 127 18.28 -0.42 3.20
CA TYR A 127 18.77 -1.78 3.36
C TYR A 127 19.35 -1.94 4.76
N MET A 128 18.95 -3.02 5.43
CA MET A 128 19.49 -3.43 6.72
C MET A 128 20.05 -4.84 6.55
N LYS A 129 21.24 -5.08 7.11
CA LYS A 129 21.82 -6.42 7.17
C LYS A 129 22.06 -6.81 8.62
N ASN A 130 21.92 -8.09 8.92
CA ASN A 130 22.37 -8.61 10.20
C ASN A 130 23.90 -8.56 10.25
N ALA A 131 24.48 -8.20 11.40
CA ALA A 131 25.93 -8.15 11.60
C ALA A 131 26.62 -9.51 11.34
N TRP A 132 25.85 -10.59 11.46
CA TRP A 132 26.30 -11.98 11.27
C TRP A 132 26.10 -12.50 9.84
N CYS A 133 25.58 -11.67 8.93
CA CYS A 133 25.48 -12.02 7.52
C CYS A 133 26.77 -11.56 6.81
N PRO A 134 27.60 -12.50 6.28
CA PRO A 134 28.90 -12.17 5.69
C PRO A 134 28.78 -11.21 4.50
#